data_AF-A0A3N5RZC3-F1
#
_entry.id   AF-A0A3N5RZC3-F1
#
_cell.length_a   1.000
_cell.length_b   1.000
_cell.length_c   1.000
_cell.angle_alpha   90.00
_cell.angle_beta   90.00
_cell.angle_gamma   90.00
#
_symmetry.space_group_name_H-M   'P 1'
#
loop_
_entity.id
_entity.type
_entity.pdbx_description
1 polymer ?
#
loop_
_entity_poly.entity_id
_entity_poly.type
_entity_poly.pdbx_seq_one_letter_code
_entity_poly.pdbx_strand_id
1 'polypeptide(L)'
;MAFFDLPLDELKTYCPERDEPADFDSFWKSTLDEARAFPLNATFERVDYGLVAQETFDVTFAGFGGQPIKGWLILPKQHSGKLPCVVEYIGYGGGRNFPFEWLLWASAGYAHFVMDTRGQGSGWSPGDTPDLYAEGGNPSRPGSMTQGVLDPKHYFYRRV
;
A
#
# COMPACT_ATOMS: atom_id res chain seq x y z
N MET A 1 -6.45 24.16 -24.49
CA MET A 1 -4.97 24.18 -24.35
C MET A 1 -4.53 22.74 -24.11
N ALA A 2 -3.47 22.26 -24.75
CA ALA A 2 -2.90 20.97 -24.38
C ALA A 2 -2.27 21.07 -22.97
N PHE A 3 -2.25 19.97 -22.23
CA PHE A 3 -1.54 19.88 -20.96
C PHE A 3 -0.04 20.13 -21.21
N PHE A 4 0.61 20.93 -20.37
CA PHE A 4 2.02 21.28 -20.48
C PHE A 4 2.65 21.34 -19.09
N ASP A 5 3.98 21.17 -19.04
CA ASP A 5 4.83 21.28 -17.86
C ASP A 5 6.17 21.91 -18.29
N LEU A 6 7.16 21.99 -17.39
CA LEU A 6 8.53 22.38 -17.69
C LEU A 6 9.12 21.52 -18.82
N PRO A 7 9.95 22.10 -19.71
CA PRO A 7 10.73 21.33 -20.68
C PRO A 7 11.63 20.28 -20.00
N LEU A 8 11.95 19.19 -20.71
CA LEU A 8 12.74 18.08 -20.16
C LEU A 8 14.08 18.51 -19.56
N ASP A 9 14.79 19.44 -20.20
CA ASP A 9 16.09 19.89 -19.71
C ASP A 9 15.97 20.72 -18.43
N GLU A 10 14.85 21.42 -18.24
CA GLU A 10 14.53 22.09 -16.97
C GLU A 10 14.15 21.05 -15.90
N LEU A 11 13.31 20.06 -16.21
CA LEU A 11 12.91 18.98 -15.30
C LEU A 11 14.10 18.21 -14.72
N LYS A 12 15.12 17.91 -15.55
CA LYS A 12 16.35 17.22 -15.10
C LYS A 12 17.10 17.98 -14.01
N THR A 13 16.95 19.30 -13.98
CA THR A 13 17.63 20.19 -13.02
C THR A 13 16.68 20.80 -11.99
N TYR A 14 15.39 20.44 -12.05
CA TYR A 14 14.38 20.98 -11.16
C TYR A 14 14.60 20.48 -9.73
N CYS A 15 15.07 21.38 -8.87
CA CYS A 15 15.35 21.13 -7.46
C CYS A 15 14.77 22.29 -6.64
N PRO A 16 13.43 22.31 -6.41
CA PRO A 16 12.79 23.37 -5.65
C PRO A 16 13.25 23.36 -4.19
N GLU A 17 13.14 24.50 -3.52
CA GLU A 17 13.32 24.58 -2.08
C GLU A 17 12.32 23.67 -1.36
N ARG A 18 12.79 22.92 -0.36
CA ARG A 18 11.93 22.02 0.43
C ARG A 18 11.41 22.75 1.65
N ASP A 19 10.11 22.65 1.89
CA ASP A 19 9.46 23.06 3.14
C ASP A 19 9.14 21.82 3.98
N GLU A 20 10.07 21.46 4.88
CA GLU A 20 9.98 20.28 5.75
C GLU A 20 9.90 20.75 7.21
N PRO A 21 8.88 20.32 7.97
CA PRO A 21 8.77 20.66 9.39
C PRO A 21 9.98 20.17 10.20
N ALA A 22 10.38 20.96 11.20
CA ALA A 22 11.54 20.65 12.05
C ALA A 22 11.40 19.32 12.82
N ASP A 23 10.18 18.82 13.00
CA ASP A 23 9.86 17.58 13.70
C ASP A 23 9.56 16.39 12.77
N PHE A 24 9.74 16.53 11.46
CA PHE A 24 9.41 15.51 10.44
C PHE A 24 9.95 14.12 10.79
N ASP A 25 11.25 14.02 11.11
CA ASP A 25 11.88 12.74 11.47
C ASP A 25 11.30 12.16 12.76
N SER A 26 11.06 13.00 13.76
CA SER A 26 10.53 12.56 15.06
C SER A 26 9.09 12.06 14.96
N PHE A 27 8.29 12.68 14.08
CA PHE A 27 6.92 12.27 13.78
C PHE A 27 6.86 10.88 13.15
N TRP A 28 7.72 10.60 12.16
CA TRP A 28 7.76 9.28 11.54
C TRP A 28 8.35 8.21 12.45
N LYS A 29 9.37 8.56 13.22
CA LYS A 29 9.93 7.65 14.23
C LYS A 29 8.87 7.21 15.23
N SER A 30 8.13 8.16 15.83
CA SER A 30 7.10 7.83 16.80
C SER A 30 5.98 6.98 16.17
N THR A 31 5.57 7.31 14.94
CA THR A 31 4.55 6.56 14.19
C THR A 31 4.96 5.10 13.96
N LEU A 32 6.22 4.85 13.60
CA LEU A 32 6.72 3.49 13.40
C LEU A 32 6.92 2.73 14.72
N ASP A 33 7.35 3.41 15.78
CA ASP A 33 7.50 2.82 17.11
C ASP A 33 6.14 2.43 17.72
N GLU A 34 5.10 3.26 17.53
CA GLU A 34 3.70 2.95 17.86
C GLU A 34 3.21 1.70 17.12
N ALA A 35 3.47 1.60 15.81
CA ALA A 35 3.07 0.43 15.01
C ALA A 35 3.78 -0.85 15.46
N ARG A 36 5.08 -0.77 15.80
CA ARG A 36 5.90 -1.91 16.26
C ARG A 36 5.52 -2.44 17.64
N ALA A 37 4.74 -1.68 18.42
CA ALA A 37 4.20 -2.15 19.69
C ALA A 37 3.17 -3.29 19.49
N PHE A 38 2.60 -3.42 18.28
CA PHE A 38 1.72 -4.51 17.92
C PHE A 38 2.51 -5.63 17.21
N PRO A 39 2.29 -6.91 17.57
CA PRO A 39 2.91 -8.01 16.83
C PRO A 39 2.38 -8.04 15.40
N LEU A 40 3.26 -8.24 14.43
CA LEU A 40 2.91 -8.23 12.99
C LEU A 40 1.81 -9.25 12.65
N ASN A 41 1.77 -10.39 13.35
CA ASN A 41 0.74 -11.44 13.21
C ASN A 41 0.41 -11.78 11.75
N ALA A 42 1.44 -11.83 10.89
CA ALA A 42 1.25 -12.10 9.46
C ALA A 42 0.76 -13.54 9.26
N THR A 43 -0.38 -13.70 8.60
CA THR A 43 -0.94 -14.99 8.17
C THR A 43 -0.93 -15.08 6.66
N PHE A 44 -0.70 -16.31 6.16
CA PHE A 44 -0.63 -16.63 4.74
C PHE A 44 -1.48 -17.87 4.48
N GLU A 45 -2.72 -17.66 4.09
CA GLU A 45 -3.67 -18.73 3.86
C GLU A 45 -3.70 -19.08 2.37
N ARG A 46 -3.26 -20.29 2.02
CA ARG A 46 -3.29 -20.73 0.62
C ARG A 46 -4.73 -20.76 0.11
N VAL A 47 -4.96 -20.13 -1.03
CA VAL A 47 -6.24 -20.11 -1.75
C VAL A 47 -6.05 -20.65 -3.16
N ASP A 48 -7.04 -21.36 -3.68
CA ASP A 48 -6.99 -21.90 -5.04
C ASP A 48 -7.79 -21.01 -6.01
N TYR A 49 -7.07 -20.37 -6.93
CA TYR A 49 -7.63 -19.56 -8.02
C TYR A 49 -7.46 -20.24 -9.39
N GLY A 50 -7.15 -21.53 -9.43
CA GLY A 50 -6.97 -22.30 -10.67
C GLY A 50 -5.68 -22.00 -11.43
N LEU A 51 -4.73 -21.28 -10.81
CA LEU A 51 -3.44 -20.96 -11.41
C LEU A 51 -2.54 -22.20 -11.39
N VAL A 52 -2.09 -22.62 -12.58
CA VAL A 52 -1.27 -23.82 -12.73
C VAL A 52 0.21 -23.58 -12.41
N ALA A 53 0.69 -22.37 -12.71
CA ALA A 53 2.10 -21.99 -12.61
C ALA A 53 2.42 -21.20 -11.33
N GLN A 54 1.41 -20.78 -10.57
CA GLN A 54 1.57 -19.96 -9.36
C GLN A 54 0.84 -20.58 -8.17
N GLU A 55 1.36 -20.33 -6.97
CA GLU A 55 0.68 -20.54 -5.71
C GLU A 55 0.24 -19.18 -5.14
N THR A 56 -1.00 -19.11 -4.68
CA THR A 56 -1.62 -17.89 -4.18
C THR A 56 -2.00 -18.02 -2.71
N PHE A 57 -1.71 -16.98 -1.94
CA PHE A 57 -2.01 -16.92 -0.52
C PHE A 57 -2.75 -15.62 -0.20
N ASP A 58 -3.91 -15.74 0.46
CA ASP A 58 -4.56 -14.62 1.13
C ASP A 58 -3.71 -14.19 2.32
N VAL A 59 -3.31 -12.92 2.32
CA VAL A 59 -2.47 -12.35 3.36
C VAL A 59 -3.31 -11.52 4.32
N THR A 60 -3.02 -11.63 5.61
CA THR A 60 -3.41 -10.63 6.61
C THR A 60 -2.20 -10.28 7.47
N PHE A 61 -1.95 -9.01 7.73
CA PHE A 61 -0.91 -8.57 8.68
C PHE A 61 -1.35 -7.32 9.43
N ALA A 62 -0.76 -7.08 10.60
CA ALA A 62 -1.02 -5.90 11.42
C ALA A 62 -0.25 -4.68 10.87
N GLY A 63 -0.99 -3.67 10.41
CA GLY A 63 -0.47 -2.38 9.97
C GLY A 63 -0.57 -1.30 11.07
N PHE A 64 -0.86 -0.06 10.65
CA PHE A 64 -1.04 1.07 11.58
C PHE A 64 -2.03 0.74 12.70
N GLY A 65 -1.62 1.00 13.96
CA GLY A 65 -2.43 0.74 15.15
C GLY A 65 -2.81 -0.73 15.37
N GLY A 66 -2.07 -1.68 14.79
CA GLY A 66 -2.37 -3.11 14.86
C GLY A 66 -3.53 -3.55 13.96
N GLN A 67 -4.04 -2.67 13.09
CA GLN A 67 -5.21 -2.94 12.26
C GLN A 67 -4.88 -3.93 11.14
N PRO A 68 -5.79 -4.88 10.84
CA PRO A 68 -5.54 -5.89 9.81
C PRO A 68 -5.54 -5.27 8.41
N ILE A 69 -4.47 -5.53 7.65
CA ILE A 69 -4.32 -5.18 6.24
C ILE A 69 -4.33 -6.46 5.41
N LYS A 70 -5.11 -6.46 4.32
CA LYS A 70 -5.19 -7.57 3.39
C LYS A 70 -4.13 -7.45 2.31
N GLY A 71 -3.84 -8.56 1.66
CA GLY A 71 -2.95 -8.59 0.50
C GLY A 71 -2.98 -9.91 -0.22
N TRP A 72 -2.18 -10.01 -1.27
CA TRP A 72 -1.87 -11.28 -1.92
C TRP A 72 -0.38 -11.56 -1.80
N LEU A 73 -0.03 -12.82 -1.54
CA LEU A 73 1.30 -13.34 -1.82
C LEU A 73 1.17 -14.36 -2.95
N ILE A 74 1.90 -14.13 -4.04
CA ILE A 74 1.88 -14.97 -5.23
C ILE A 74 3.30 -15.46 -5.48
N LEU A 75 3.47 -16.77 -5.54
CA LEU A 75 4.76 -17.41 -5.74
C LEU A 75 4.75 -18.22 -7.04
N PRO A 76 5.85 -18.28 -7.81
CA PRO A 76 6.00 -19.29 -8.84
C PRO A 76 5.94 -20.68 -8.20
N LYS A 77 5.10 -21.59 -8.71
CA LYS A 77 4.94 -22.94 -8.16
C LYS A 77 6.20 -23.79 -8.30
N GLN A 78 6.98 -23.54 -9.34
CA GLN A 78 8.27 -24.19 -9.59
C GLN A 78 9.39 -23.24 -9.20
N HIS A 79 9.91 -23.40 -7.98
CA HIS A 79 11.10 -22.70 -7.54
C HIS A 79 11.95 -23.59 -6.62
N SER A 80 13.22 -23.25 -6.48
CA SER A 80 14.12 -23.87 -5.51
C SER A 80 14.80 -22.79 -4.68
N GLY A 81 14.82 -22.97 -3.36
CA GLY A 81 15.39 -21.98 -2.45
C GLY A 81 14.58 -20.68 -2.33
N LYS A 82 15.25 -19.64 -1.85
CA LYS A 82 14.65 -18.33 -1.58
C LYS A 82 14.42 -17.56 -2.89
N LEU A 83 13.31 -16.84 -2.94
CA LEU A 83 12.96 -15.96 -4.06
C LEU A 83 13.34 -14.52 -3.73
N PRO A 84 13.78 -13.72 -4.72
CA PRO A 84 13.68 -12.27 -4.61
C PRO A 84 12.19 -11.87 -4.50
N CYS A 85 11.89 -10.74 -3.86
CA CYS A 85 10.52 -10.31 -3.60
C CYS A 85 10.25 -8.91 -4.14
N VAL A 86 9.11 -8.74 -4.80
CA VAL A 86 8.53 -7.43 -5.13
C VAL A 86 7.36 -7.18 -4.20
N VAL A 87 7.37 -6.03 -3.52
CA VAL A 87 6.24 -5.51 -2.76
C VAL A 87 5.59 -4.42 -3.60
N GLU A 88 4.36 -4.64 -4.05
CA GLU A 88 3.61 -3.75 -4.91
C GLU A 88 2.54 -3.00 -4.12
N TYR A 89 2.55 -1.67 -4.27
CA TYR A 89 1.54 -0.75 -3.76
C TYR A 89 0.62 -0.32 -4.90
N ILE A 90 -0.64 -0.03 -4.58
CA ILE A 90 -1.70 0.13 -5.58
C ILE A 90 -2.01 1.62 -5.81
N GLY A 91 -2.29 1.97 -7.07
CA GLY A 91 -2.67 3.33 -7.46
C GLY A 91 -4.01 3.77 -6.87
N TYR A 92 -4.20 5.10 -6.76
CA TYR A 92 -5.38 5.71 -6.14
C TYR A 92 -6.71 5.18 -6.70
N GLY A 93 -7.65 4.88 -5.80
CA GLY A 93 -8.96 4.29 -6.08
C GLY A 93 -8.93 2.77 -6.29
N GLY A 94 -7.75 2.15 -6.35
CA GLY A 94 -7.58 0.71 -6.51
C GLY A 94 -7.51 -0.04 -5.18
N GLY A 95 -7.65 -1.36 -5.28
CA GLY A 95 -7.45 -2.32 -4.21
C GLY A 95 -6.86 -3.61 -4.78
N ARG A 96 -6.60 -4.60 -3.91
CA ARG A 96 -5.82 -5.82 -4.24
C ARG A 96 -6.42 -6.71 -5.32
N ASN A 97 -7.67 -6.50 -5.75
CA ASN A 97 -8.34 -7.30 -6.78
C ASN A 97 -8.25 -8.82 -6.52
N PHE A 98 -8.36 -9.62 -7.59
CA PHE A 98 -8.04 -11.04 -7.61
C PHE A 98 -6.54 -11.27 -7.87
N PRO A 99 -5.95 -12.38 -7.40
CA PRO A 99 -4.51 -12.64 -7.56
C PRO A 99 -4.08 -12.82 -9.02
N PHE A 100 -4.97 -13.25 -9.92
CA PHE A 100 -4.64 -13.43 -11.35
C PHE A 100 -4.43 -12.10 -12.11
N GLU A 101 -4.72 -10.95 -11.50
CA GLU A 101 -4.39 -9.64 -12.05
C GLU A 101 -2.89 -9.29 -11.85
N TRP A 102 -2.17 -10.04 -11.03
CA TRP A 102 -0.84 -9.68 -10.52
C TRP A 102 0.25 -10.71 -10.88
N LEU A 103 0.18 -11.28 -12.09
CA LEU A 103 1.00 -12.43 -12.49
C LEU A 103 2.42 -12.10 -12.98
N LEU A 104 2.72 -10.83 -13.29
CA LEU A 104 3.96 -10.44 -13.95
C LEU A 104 5.20 -10.89 -13.16
N TRP A 105 5.30 -10.48 -11.90
CA TRP A 105 6.50 -10.73 -11.08
C TRP A 105 6.66 -12.20 -10.72
N ALA A 106 5.56 -12.89 -10.39
CA ALA A 106 5.60 -14.34 -10.14
C ALA A 106 6.02 -15.11 -11.40
N SER A 107 5.58 -14.70 -12.59
CA SER A 107 6.02 -15.29 -13.86
C SER A 107 7.48 -15.00 -14.19
N ALA A 108 8.02 -13.89 -13.68
CA ALA A 108 9.43 -13.52 -13.81
C ALA A 108 10.34 -14.16 -12.73
N GLY A 109 9.80 -15.02 -11.86
CA GLY A 109 10.57 -15.72 -10.84
C GLY A 109 10.74 -14.97 -9.51
N TYR A 110 9.88 -14.00 -9.21
CA TYR A 110 9.85 -13.27 -7.94
C TYR A 110 8.70 -13.76 -7.07
N ALA A 111 8.87 -13.72 -5.75
CA ALA A 111 7.72 -13.62 -4.85
C ALA A 111 7.05 -12.27 -5.09
N HIS A 112 5.73 -12.25 -5.26
CA HIS A 112 4.99 -11.02 -5.47
C HIS A 112 4.02 -10.79 -4.31
N PHE A 113 4.28 -9.76 -3.52
CA PHE A 113 3.41 -9.31 -2.45
C PHE A 113 2.65 -8.07 -2.88
N VAL A 114 1.32 -8.14 -2.95
CA VAL A 114 0.44 -7.01 -3.29
C VAL A 114 -0.24 -6.53 -2.02
N MET A 115 0.04 -5.30 -1.59
CA MET A 115 -0.58 -4.72 -0.41
C MET A 115 -1.89 -4.03 -0.79
N ASP A 116 -3.00 -4.46 -0.18
CA ASP A 116 -4.27 -3.80 -0.36
C ASP A 116 -4.29 -2.40 0.28
N THR A 117 -5.10 -1.49 -0.25
CA THR A 117 -5.12 -0.09 0.19
C THR A 117 -6.33 0.17 1.07
N ARG A 118 -6.10 0.41 2.36
CA ARG A 118 -7.14 0.69 3.36
C ARG A 118 -8.17 1.74 2.89
N GLY A 119 -9.45 1.41 3.02
CA GLY A 119 -10.56 2.30 2.74
C GLY A 119 -10.73 2.72 1.26
N GLN A 120 -9.89 2.21 0.35
CA GLN A 120 -10.04 2.40 -1.09
C GLN A 120 -10.60 1.12 -1.73
N GLY A 121 -10.23 0.82 -2.98
CA GLY A 121 -10.73 -0.37 -3.65
C GLY A 121 -12.15 -0.23 -4.19
N SER A 122 -12.51 0.93 -4.74
CA SER A 122 -13.87 1.19 -5.26
C SER A 122 -13.90 2.08 -6.51
N GLY A 123 -12.73 2.43 -7.06
CA GLY A 123 -12.61 3.22 -8.29
C GLY A 123 -12.47 2.34 -9.52
N TRP A 124 -11.35 1.65 -9.64
CA TRP A 124 -11.01 0.85 -10.83
C TRP A 124 -10.61 -0.59 -10.52
N SER A 125 -10.31 -0.91 -9.26
CA SER A 125 -9.97 -2.25 -8.78
C SER A 125 -10.56 -2.44 -7.38
N PRO A 126 -11.26 -3.54 -7.09
CA PRO A 126 -11.86 -3.78 -5.76
C PRO A 126 -10.79 -4.03 -4.70
N GLY A 127 -11.09 -3.67 -3.45
CA GLY A 127 -10.26 -3.90 -2.27
C GLY A 127 -11.09 -4.40 -1.09
N ASP A 128 -10.41 -4.98 -0.12
CA ASP A 128 -11.01 -5.71 1.01
C ASP A 128 -10.58 -5.17 2.38
N THR A 129 -9.68 -4.18 2.41
CA THR A 129 -9.16 -3.60 3.65
C THR A 129 -9.93 -2.33 4.03
N PRO A 130 -10.64 -2.30 5.17
CA PRO A 130 -11.30 -1.08 5.64
C PRO A 130 -10.29 -0.07 6.23
N ASP A 131 -10.64 1.22 6.25
CA ASP A 131 -9.94 2.21 7.09
C ASP A 131 -10.71 2.39 8.40
N LEU A 132 -10.20 1.80 9.49
CA LEU A 132 -10.86 1.76 10.80
C LEU A 132 -10.45 2.93 11.71
N TYR A 133 -10.52 4.15 11.17
CA TYR A 133 -10.12 5.33 11.90
C TYR A 133 -11.16 5.72 12.98
N ALA A 134 -10.79 5.53 14.25
CA ALA A 134 -11.71 5.63 15.39
C ALA A 134 -11.99 7.06 15.88
N GLU A 135 -11.10 8.02 15.62
CA GLU A 135 -11.18 9.37 16.21
C GLU A 135 -11.83 10.40 15.28
N GLY A 136 -12.99 10.07 14.71
CA GLY A 136 -13.91 11.03 14.07
C GLY A 136 -13.23 12.08 13.17
N GLY A 137 -12.96 11.72 11.93
CA GLY A 137 -12.28 12.63 11.00
C GLY A 137 -12.98 13.99 10.86
N ASN A 138 -12.19 15.04 10.72
CA ASN A 138 -12.69 16.36 10.34
C ASN A 138 -13.49 16.30 9.02
N PRO A 139 -14.43 17.24 8.76
CA PRO A 139 -15.08 17.35 7.46
C PRO A 139 -14.07 17.31 6.32
N SER A 140 -14.36 16.51 5.30
CA SER A 140 -13.45 16.27 4.18
C SER A 140 -14.20 16.30 2.85
N ARG A 141 -13.46 16.55 1.76
CA ARG A 141 -13.96 16.34 0.40
C ARG A 141 -14.02 14.83 0.11
N PRO A 142 -14.92 14.38 -0.78
CA PRO A 142 -14.92 12.99 -1.24
C PRO A 142 -13.54 12.53 -1.73
N GLY A 143 -13.13 11.35 -1.27
CA GLY A 143 -11.80 10.78 -1.52
C GLY A 143 -10.86 10.86 -0.31
N SER A 144 -9.65 10.32 -0.44
CA SER A 144 -8.71 10.17 0.68
C SER A 144 -7.81 11.38 0.91
N MET A 145 -7.63 12.25 -0.10
CA MET A 145 -6.63 13.32 -0.07
C MET A 145 -6.83 14.37 1.02
N THR A 146 -8.07 14.54 1.52
CA THR A 146 -8.39 15.53 2.56
C THR A 146 -8.85 14.91 3.87
N GLN A 147 -8.85 13.58 3.97
CA GLN A 147 -9.24 12.87 5.19
C GLN A 147 -8.19 13.09 6.28
N GLY A 148 -8.59 13.83 7.33
CA GLY A 148 -7.71 14.16 8.46
C GLY A 148 -6.62 15.19 8.16
N VAL A 149 -6.69 15.94 7.05
CA VAL A 149 -5.61 16.82 6.58
C VAL A 149 -5.25 17.98 7.52
N LEU A 150 -6.12 18.32 8.46
CA LEU A 150 -5.88 19.42 9.42
C LEU A 150 -4.92 19.05 10.55
N ASP A 151 -4.61 17.77 10.73
CA ASP A 151 -3.60 17.30 11.70
C ASP A 151 -2.86 16.09 11.11
N PRO A 152 -1.52 16.13 10.97
CA PRO A 152 -0.75 15.02 10.41
C PRO A 152 -0.96 13.69 11.17
N LYS A 153 -1.29 13.72 12.47
CA LYS A 153 -1.59 12.53 13.28
C LYS A 153 -2.84 11.80 12.81
N HIS A 154 -3.76 12.53 12.18
CA HIS A 154 -5.06 12.07 11.73
C HIS A 154 -5.09 11.87 10.20
N TYR A 155 -4.05 12.30 9.48
CA TYR A 155 -4.01 12.26 8.03
C TYR A 155 -3.99 10.83 7.47
N PHE A 156 -4.75 10.59 6.40
CA PHE A 156 -4.90 9.27 5.77
C PHE A 156 -3.57 8.58 5.44
N TYR A 157 -2.63 9.29 4.79
CA TYR A 157 -1.35 8.70 4.39
C TYR A 157 -0.35 8.46 5.54
N ARG A 158 -0.67 8.86 6.78
CA ARG A 158 0.06 8.36 7.95
C ARG A 158 -0.17 6.86 8.16
N ARG A 159 -1.32 6.33 7.69
CA ARG A 159 -1.79 4.96 7.98
C ARG A 159 -1.58 3.98 6.83
N VAL A 160 -1.21 4.46 5.64
CA VAL A 160 -1.02 3.65 4.43
C VAL A 160 0.40 3.11 4.36
#